data_AF-A0A7C2MAJ5-F1
#
_entry.id   AF-A0A7C2MAJ5-F1
#
_cell.length_a   1.000
_cell.length_b   1.000
_cell.length_c   1.000
_cell.angle_alpha   90.00
_cell.angle_beta   90.00
_cell.angle_gamma   90.00
#
_symmetry.space_group_name_H-M   'P 1'
#
loop_
_entity.id
_entity.type
_entity.pdbx_description
1 polymer ?
#
loop_
_entity_poly.entity_id
_entity_poly.type
_entity_poly.pdbx_seq_one_letter_code
_entity_poly.pdbx_strand_id
1 'polypeptide(L)'
;MRTQSKGSAERGIVLLLALVALLLISAVAASLLYMTATESTLVGYQRSQTRVFNAARGGLEEGRARLSTGDPSFLGGATFSITFPDAVGEVLYIVNPAGGEAINLAVIRNPASPFYDWEYDREWGAGALAAATVVNPTPPPATPLASDMLPLSGLVTLPEMQYKWVRVTILTEQAANRDINGDGVLDNAIPVTWDSVTNRMNILDGPPGTLVDRDGDGVPESALDQDLDGVVETKERVGRPVYRVTAMARQASTGATRLVQYDVSAPFVNLGFPAAISLIGSGSACGYDQACDPAAMPSGCDSPVNFGPSNALDSHGQDQAPGAPPGEGGPAIGCTDPDACTDCGNELANTMRTANWTGNDGTSGTGTGDITATAGPLATTSGLDFMINSIKALADQTFSAVDTPPQTDGNAGNDAVAMPAANFGTCTAGVNLPKVTVFDGDVDMGSTGGCGVLLVTGKLRVSGNWSWKGIILVVGEGAWDSSGTPTLQGAQVLARIYCKDGDAAPCPCAVVNANCVAPGVLAEPAGADFVFNGGGMGGWDYNSMYINNAFGSGSYRVLAYREIGR
;
A
#
# COMPACT_ATOMS: atom_id res chain seq x y z
N MET A 1 96.09 -58.97 -21.67
CA MET A 1 94.88 -58.22 -22.07
C MET A 1 94.20 -57.70 -20.81
N ARG A 2 94.21 -56.38 -20.61
CA ARG A 2 93.56 -55.70 -19.46
C ARG A 2 92.33 -54.99 -19.99
N THR A 3 91.14 -55.50 -19.69
CA THR A 3 89.85 -54.86 -19.99
C THR A 3 89.67 -53.65 -19.08
N GLN A 4 89.83 -52.45 -19.64
CA GLN A 4 89.47 -51.19 -18.95
C GLN A 4 87.96 -51.13 -18.74
N SER A 5 87.53 -51.03 -17.48
CA SER A 5 86.14 -50.82 -17.11
C SER A 5 85.71 -49.37 -17.41
N LYS A 6 85.09 -49.16 -18.57
CA LYS A 6 84.25 -47.98 -18.84
C LYS A 6 82.93 -48.16 -18.09
N GLY A 7 82.79 -47.60 -16.89
CA GLY A 7 81.55 -47.77 -16.11
C GLY A 7 81.24 -46.73 -15.03
N SER A 8 82.06 -45.69 -14.86
CA SER A 8 81.92 -44.72 -13.76
C SER A 8 81.41 -43.33 -14.18
N ALA A 9 81.47 -42.97 -15.48
CA ALA A 9 81.03 -41.65 -15.95
C ALA A 9 79.50 -41.51 -16.11
N GLU A 10 78.78 -42.60 -16.39
CA GLU A 10 77.33 -42.57 -16.63
C GLU A 10 76.50 -42.42 -15.34
N ARG A 11 77.05 -42.81 -14.18
CA ARG A 11 76.36 -42.74 -12.88
C ARG A 11 76.14 -41.30 -12.38
N GLY A 12 77.00 -40.35 -12.79
CA GLY A 12 76.88 -38.94 -12.39
C GLY A 12 75.75 -38.21 -13.11
N ILE A 13 75.50 -38.54 -14.39
CA ILE A 13 74.43 -37.93 -15.19
C ILE A 13 73.04 -38.33 -14.70
N VAL A 14 72.87 -39.58 -14.26
CA VAL A 14 71.58 -40.06 -13.72
C VAL A 14 71.22 -39.30 -12.44
N LEU A 15 72.20 -39.03 -11.57
CA LEU A 15 71.99 -38.23 -10.37
C LEU A 15 71.57 -36.78 -10.71
N LEU A 16 72.23 -36.16 -11.70
CA LEU A 16 71.94 -34.79 -12.10
C LEU A 16 70.53 -34.69 -12.74
N LEU A 17 70.17 -35.64 -13.61
CA LEU A 17 68.81 -35.74 -14.16
C LEU A 17 67.76 -35.95 -13.06
N ALA A 18 68.03 -36.81 -12.08
CA ALA A 18 67.13 -37.03 -10.96
C ALA A 18 66.98 -35.77 -10.09
N LEU A 19 68.06 -35.03 -9.86
CA LEU A 19 68.06 -33.80 -9.08
C LEU A 19 67.30 -32.67 -9.80
N VAL A 20 67.52 -32.50 -11.11
CA VAL A 20 66.76 -31.54 -11.94
C VAL A 20 65.28 -31.92 -12.00
N ALA A 21 64.96 -33.21 -12.15
CA ALA A 21 63.57 -33.68 -12.15
C ALA A 21 62.88 -33.43 -10.79
N LEU A 22 63.55 -33.75 -9.67
CA LEU A 22 63.04 -33.46 -8.33
C LEU A 22 62.86 -31.97 -8.09
N LEU A 23 63.78 -31.14 -8.58
CA LEU A 23 63.68 -29.68 -8.47
C LEU A 23 62.45 -29.18 -9.23
N LEU A 24 62.22 -29.65 -10.47
CA LEU A 24 61.03 -29.30 -11.24
C LEU A 24 59.73 -29.75 -10.56
N ILE A 25 59.68 -30.97 -10.02
CA ILE A 25 58.51 -31.46 -9.28
C ILE A 25 58.27 -30.63 -8.03
N SER A 26 59.33 -30.26 -7.29
CA SER A 26 59.22 -29.41 -6.10
C SER A 26 58.71 -28.01 -6.43
N ALA A 27 59.15 -27.43 -7.54
CA ALA A 27 58.68 -26.13 -8.01
C ALA A 27 57.19 -26.16 -8.36
N VAL A 28 56.74 -27.19 -9.09
CA VAL A 28 55.31 -27.37 -9.42
C VAL A 28 54.48 -27.58 -8.15
N ALA A 29 54.95 -28.42 -7.22
CA ALA A 29 54.27 -28.65 -5.95
C ALA A 29 54.14 -27.37 -5.11
N ALA A 30 55.19 -26.55 -5.04
CA ALA A 30 55.15 -25.26 -4.36
C ALA A 30 54.15 -24.30 -5.03
N SER A 31 54.16 -24.20 -6.37
CA SER A 31 53.22 -23.37 -7.11
C SER A 31 51.76 -23.76 -6.86
N LEU A 32 51.46 -25.07 -6.84
CA LEU A 32 50.11 -25.57 -6.56
C LEU A 32 49.67 -25.24 -5.12
N LEU A 33 50.56 -25.36 -4.14
CA LEU A 33 50.26 -24.99 -2.75
C LEU A 33 49.98 -23.50 -2.59
N TYR A 34 50.75 -22.63 -3.25
CA TYR A 34 50.49 -21.18 -3.24
C TYR A 34 49.16 -20.84 -3.91
N MET A 35 48.86 -21.45 -5.05
CA MET A 35 47.58 -21.24 -5.75
C MET A 35 46.39 -21.69 -4.87
N THR A 36 46.50 -22.85 -4.23
CA THR A 36 45.47 -23.38 -3.31
C THR A 36 45.25 -22.45 -2.12
N ALA A 37 46.32 -21.88 -1.54
CA ALA A 37 46.21 -20.93 -0.44
C ALA A 37 45.51 -19.63 -0.88
N THR A 38 45.82 -19.11 -2.07
CA THR A 38 45.15 -17.91 -2.62
C THR A 38 43.69 -18.16 -2.95
N GLU A 39 43.33 -19.35 -3.44
CA GLU A 39 41.94 -19.71 -3.69
C GLU A 39 41.16 -19.83 -2.37
N SER A 40 41.75 -20.45 -1.33
CA SER A 40 41.09 -20.58 -0.04
C SER A 40 40.82 -19.22 0.63
N THR A 41 41.74 -18.26 0.50
CA THR A 41 41.54 -16.90 1.05
C THR A 41 40.50 -16.13 0.25
N LEU A 42 40.52 -16.24 -1.08
CA LEU A 42 39.52 -15.62 -1.95
C LEU A 42 38.11 -16.16 -1.67
N VAL A 43 37.96 -17.48 -1.55
CA VAL A 43 36.67 -18.12 -1.20
C VAL A 43 36.21 -17.69 0.19
N GLY A 44 37.13 -17.58 1.15
CA GLY A 44 36.82 -17.05 2.48
C GLY A 44 36.28 -15.63 2.43
N TYR A 45 36.91 -14.77 1.63
CA TYR A 45 36.47 -13.39 1.42
C TYR A 45 35.12 -13.32 0.72
N GLN A 46 34.92 -14.07 -0.38
CA GLN A 46 33.64 -14.14 -1.09
C GLN A 46 32.50 -14.58 -0.17
N ARG A 47 32.70 -15.65 0.62
CA ARG A 47 31.70 -16.12 1.59
C ARG A 47 31.38 -15.08 2.65
N SER A 48 32.39 -14.38 3.15
CA SER A 48 32.20 -13.29 4.12
C SER A 48 31.40 -12.14 3.50
N GLN A 49 31.73 -11.73 2.28
CA GLN A 49 31.01 -10.67 1.59
C GLN A 49 29.55 -11.03 1.29
N THR A 50 29.28 -12.26 0.83
CA THR A 50 27.90 -12.73 0.61
C THR A 50 27.10 -12.76 1.91
N ARG A 51 27.71 -13.15 3.04
CA ARG A 51 27.02 -13.13 4.35
C ARG A 51 26.65 -11.72 4.77
N VAL A 52 27.59 -10.78 4.68
CA VAL A 52 27.35 -9.38 5.06
C VAL A 52 26.35 -8.73 4.11
N PHE A 53 26.39 -9.03 2.81
CA PHE A 53 25.40 -8.58 1.84
C PHE A 53 23.98 -9.05 2.18
N ASN A 54 23.80 -10.36 2.41
CA ASN A 54 22.49 -10.90 2.79
C ASN A 54 21.99 -10.37 4.14
N ALA A 55 22.90 -10.17 5.09
CA ALA A 55 22.57 -9.55 6.37
C ALA A 55 22.09 -8.10 6.18
N ALA A 56 22.76 -7.30 5.34
CA ALA A 56 22.36 -5.94 5.05
C ALA A 56 20.99 -5.90 4.37
N ARG A 57 20.72 -6.82 3.43
CA ARG A 57 19.38 -7.00 2.85
C ARG A 57 18.31 -7.36 3.89
N GLY A 58 18.65 -8.22 4.85
CA GLY A 58 17.76 -8.50 5.99
C GLY A 58 17.43 -7.25 6.79
N GLY A 59 18.40 -6.35 6.99
CA GLY A 59 18.17 -5.03 7.59
C GLY A 59 17.26 -4.14 6.75
N LEU A 60 17.37 -4.17 5.41
CA LEU A 60 16.44 -3.43 4.55
C LEU A 60 15.00 -3.93 4.68
N GLU A 61 14.79 -5.25 4.71
CA GLU A 61 13.45 -5.82 4.87
C GLU A 61 12.88 -5.52 6.26
N GLU A 62 13.70 -5.53 7.31
CA GLU A 62 13.29 -5.08 8.64
C GLU A 62 12.80 -3.63 8.62
N GLY A 63 13.61 -2.72 8.07
CA GLY A 63 13.25 -1.32 7.97
C GLY A 63 11.95 -1.14 7.18
N ARG A 64 11.82 -1.82 6.05
CA ARG A 64 10.64 -1.76 5.18
C ARG A 64 9.39 -2.36 5.84
N ALA A 65 9.52 -3.47 6.57
CA ALA A 65 8.40 -4.11 7.26
C ALA A 65 7.82 -3.18 8.31
N ARG A 66 8.66 -2.52 9.12
CA ARG A 66 8.21 -1.59 10.15
C ARG A 66 7.63 -0.28 9.63
N LEU A 67 7.81 0.04 8.34
CA LEU A 67 7.08 1.13 7.70
C LEU A 67 5.60 0.77 7.46
N SER A 68 5.24 -0.52 7.37
CA SER A 68 3.86 -0.98 7.13
C SER A 68 3.07 -1.09 8.43
N THR A 69 1.84 -0.57 8.48
CA THR A 69 0.99 -0.64 9.69
C THR A 69 0.52 -2.06 10.03
N GLY A 70 0.66 -3.01 9.09
CA GLY A 70 0.37 -4.43 9.32
C GLY A 70 1.43 -5.15 10.17
N ASP A 71 2.62 -4.57 10.31
CA ASP A 71 3.69 -5.15 11.13
C ASP A 71 3.44 -4.92 12.63
N PRO A 72 3.56 -5.94 13.51
CA PRO A 72 3.40 -5.78 14.95
C PRO A 72 4.35 -4.75 15.58
N SER A 73 5.49 -4.50 14.93
CA SER A 73 6.53 -3.54 15.29
C SER A 73 6.50 -2.28 14.43
N PHE A 74 5.34 -1.98 13.83
CA PHE A 74 5.09 -0.76 13.08
C PHE A 74 5.48 0.50 13.87
N LEU A 75 6.19 1.39 13.20
CA LEU A 75 6.78 2.58 13.82
C LEU A 75 5.74 3.57 14.33
N GLY A 76 4.57 3.68 13.70
CA GLY A 76 3.51 4.61 14.12
C GLY A 76 2.40 3.98 14.98
N GLY A 77 2.62 2.79 15.52
CA GLY A 77 1.60 2.05 16.30
C GLY A 77 1.41 2.58 17.72
N ALA A 78 0.38 2.13 18.42
CA ALA A 78 0.12 2.54 19.81
C ALA A 78 1.30 2.28 20.78
N THR A 79 2.17 1.31 20.44
CA THR A 79 3.39 0.99 21.20
C THR A 79 4.52 2.01 20.96
N PHE A 80 4.52 2.68 19.81
CA PHE A 80 5.55 3.61 19.36
C PHE A 80 4.87 4.85 18.74
N SER A 81 4.78 5.95 19.48
CA SER A 81 4.32 7.23 18.90
C SER A 81 5.47 7.89 18.12
N ILE A 82 5.89 7.26 17.02
CA ILE A 82 6.96 7.79 16.16
C ILE A 82 6.32 8.45 14.96
N THR A 83 6.61 9.74 14.80
CA THR A 83 6.38 10.45 13.54
C THR A 83 7.42 9.96 12.55
N PHE A 84 7.00 9.49 11.37
CA PHE A 84 7.93 9.23 10.27
C PHE A 84 8.72 10.51 9.96
N PRO A 85 9.97 10.39 9.47
CA PRO A 85 10.69 11.56 8.95
C PRO A 85 9.82 12.26 7.91
N ASP A 86 9.28 13.41 8.25
CA ASP A 86 8.39 14.20 7.38
C ASP A 86 9.06 15.48 6.89
N ALA A 87 10.18 15.84 7.52
CA ALA A 87 11.04 16.94 7.15
C ALA A 87 12.44 16.49 6.71
N VAL A 88 13.08 17.34 5.93
CA VAL A 88 14.48 17.19 5.54
C VAL A 88 15.38 17.33 6.76
N GLY A 89 16.41 16.48 6.83
CA GLY A 89 17.33 16.45 7.97
C GLY A 89 16.87 15.56 9.11
N GLU A 90 15.66 14.99 9.02
CA GLU A 90 15.16 14.00 9.96
C GLU A 90 15.61 12.59 9.59
N VAL A 91 16.05 11.84 10.60
CA VAL A 91 16.56 10.48 10.46
C VAL A 91 15.96 9.57 11.52
N LEU A 92 15.54 8.38 11.12
CA LEU A 92 15.18 7.31 12.03
C LEU A 92 16.22 6.20 11.93
N TYR A 93 16.69 5.69 13.07
CA TYR A 93 17.62 4.56 13.12
C TYR A 93 17.04 3.36 13.88
N ILE A 94 17.12 2.19 13.27
CA ILE A 94 16.92 0.89 13.90
C ILE A 94 18.30 0.25 14.07
N VAL A 95 18.68 -0.15 15.27
CA VAL A 95 19.98 -0.76 15.58
C VAL A 95 19.83 -2.22 15.96
N ASN A 96 20.83 -3.00 15.58
CA ASN A 96 20.93 -4.42 15.91
C ASN A 96 22.33 -4.72 16.48
N PRO A 97 22.59 -4.34 17.74
CA PRO A 97 23.87 -4.63 18.38
C PRO A 97 24.02 -6.12 18.65
N ALA A 98 25.15 -6.71 18.21
CA ALA A 98 25.50 -8.06 18.63
C ALA A 98 26.04 -8.07 20.07
N GLY A 99 25.99 -9.21 20.75
CA GLY A 99 26.45 -9.34 22.15
C GLY A 99 27.84 -8.73 22.40
N GLY A 100 27.89 -7.63 23.14
CA GLY A 100 29.12 -6.89 23.49
C GLY A 100 29.46 -5.71 22.58
N GLU A 101 28.73 -5.48 21.50
CA GLU A 101 28.85 -4.28 20.65
C GLU A 101 27.93 -3.17 21.16
N ALA A 102 28.47 -1.96 21.35
CA ALA A 102 27.67 -0.77 21.68
C ALA A 102 27.34 0.00 20.40
N ILE A 103 26.26 -0.37 19.70
CA ILE A 103 25.77 0.38 18.55
C ILE A 103 24.68 1.34 19.02
N ASN A 104 25.01 2.64 19.01
CA ASN A 104 24.11 3.73 19.40
C ASN A 104 24.37 4.95 18.51
N LEU A 105 23.57 6.02 18.67
CA LEU A 105 23.70 7.23 17.86
C LEU A 105 25.09 7.88 17.94
N ALA A 106 25.74 7.89 19.11
CA ALA A 106 27.08 8.46 19.24
C ALA A 106 28.11 7.69 18.40
N VAL A 107 27.94 6.38 18.28
CA VAL A 107 28.79 5.51 17.46
C VAL A 107 28.46 5.64 15.97
N ILE A 108 27.19 5.81 15.60
CA ILE A 108 26.76 6.00 14.21
C ILE A 108 27.16 7.38 13.67
N ARG A 109 27.19 8.42 14.52
CA ARG A 109 27.55 9.80 14.13
C ARG A 109 29.05 10.11 14.20
N ASN A 110 29.88 9.21 14.74
CA ASN A 110 31.30 9.46 14.90
C ASN A 110 32.07 9.02 13.63
N PRO A 111 32.73 9.92 12.88
CA PRO A 111 33.48 9.55 11.67
C PRO A 111 34.63 8.57 11.90
N ALA A 112 35.14 8.46 13.14
CA ALA A 112 36.16 7.49 13.51
C ALA A 112 35.59 6.08 13.79
N SER A 113 34.28 5.94 13.88
CA SER A 113 33.61 4.67 14.13
C SER A 113 33.57 3.79 12.88
N PRO A 114 33.77 2.47 13.00
CA PRO A 114 33.55 1.56 11.88
C PRO A 114 32.08 1.39 11.50
N PHE A 115 31.15 1.90 12.32
CA PHE A 115 29.72 1.90 12.08
C PHE A 115 29.18 3.28 11.66
N TYR A 116 30.08 4.22 11.34
CA TYR A 116 29.74 5.55 10.88
C TYR A 116 28.84 5.49 9.63
N ASP A 117 27.74 6.23 9.64
CA ASP A 117 26.90 6.41 8.44
C ASP A 117 27.46 7.52 7.54
N TRP A 118 28.53 7.18 6.83
CA TRP A 118 29.16 8.08 5.87
C TRP A 118 28.29 8.36 4.64
N GLU A 119 27.31 7.51 4.35
CA GLU A 119 26.43 7.70 3.18
C GLU A 119 25.45 8.84 3.41
N TYR A 120 25.02 9.09 4.66
CA TYR A 120 24.21 10.26 4.97
C TYR A 120 24.93 11.57 4.59
N ASP A 121 26.19 11.71 4.97
CA ASP A 121 27.00 12.89 4.61
C ASP A 121 27.26 12.99 3.09
N ARG A 122 27.26 11.86 2.38
CA ARG A 122 27.38 11.87 0.92
C ARG A 122 26.10 12.37 0.26
N GLU A 123 24.95 11.95 0.75
CA GLU A 123 23.64 12.33 0.24
C GLU A 123 23.30 13.79 0.55
N TRP A 124 23.69 14.28 1.74
CA TRP A 124 23.24 15.57 2.28
C TRP A 124 24.36 16.61 2.45
N GLY A 125 25.60 16.27 2.09
CA GLY A 125 26.78 17.12 2.27
C GLY A 125 27.58 16.80 3.53
N ALA A 126 28.88 17.08 3.48
CA ALA A 126 29.81 16.71 4.54
C ALA A 126 29.41 17.35 5.90
N GLY A 127 29.29 16.53 6.94
CA GLY A 127 28.90 16.96 8.29
C GLY A 127 27.39 17.06 8.52
N ALA A 128 26.54 16.78 7.53
CA ALA A 128 25.09 16.82 7.68
C ALA A 128 24.57 15.86 8.76
N LEU A 129 25.18 14.68 8.91
CA LEU A 129 24.76 13.70 9.91
C LEU A 129 24.88 14.21 11.35
N ALA A 130 25.86 15.08 11.62
CA ALA A 130 26.02 15.69 12.93
C ALA A 130 24.86 16.61 13.28
N ALA A 131 24.30 17.30 12.28
CA ALA A 131 23.18 18.23 12.42
C ALA A 131 21.80 17.57 12.28
N ALA A 132 21.73 16.33 11.78
CA ALA A 132 20.47 15.62 11.59
C ALA A 132 19.67 15.50 12.90
N THR A 133 18.35 15.64 12.83
CA THR A 133 17.42 15.44 13.93
C THR A 133 16.99 13.98 13.95
N VAL A 134 17.10 13.30 15.10
CA VAL A 134 16.65 11.90 15.19
C VAL A 134 15.20 11.86 15.67
N VAL A 135 14.33 11.32 14.82
CA VAL A 135 12.92 11.04 15.12
C VAL A 135 12.86 9.65 15.76
N ASN A 136 13.04 9.58 17.08
CA ASN A 136 12.92 8.35 17.88
C ASN A 136 11.72 8.47 18.84
N PRO A 137 11.16 7.35 19.34
CA PRO A 137 9.98 7.41 20.21
C PRO A 137 10.27 8.18 21.49
N THR A 138 9.29 8.99 21.90
CA THR A 138 9.24 9.64 23.21
C THR A 138 8.66 8.68 24.25
N PRO A 139 9.08 8.72 25.54
CA PRO A 139 9.93 9.74 26.15
C PRO A 139 11.45 9.44 26.03
N PRO A 140 12.31 10.46 26.19
CA PRO A 140 13.77 10.33 26.09
C PRO A 140 14.34 9.22 27.00
N PRO A 141 15.47 8.61 26.60
CA PRO A 141 16.48 9.15 25.69
C PRO A 141 16.23 8.75 24.23
N ALA A 142 16.73 9.58 23.30
CA ALA A 142 16.86 9.33 21.87
C ALA A 142 17.73 8.08 21.60
N THR A 143 17.24 6.93 22.02
CA THR A 143 17.86 5.63 21.83
C THR A 143 17.32 5.10 20.50
N PRO A 144 18.21 4.66 19.58
CA PRO A 144 17.74 4.04 18.35
C PRO A 144 16.89 2.82 18.68
N LEU A 145 15.92 2.54 17.84
CA LEU A 145 15.03 1.41 18.02
C LEU A 145 15.81 0.12 17.99
N ALA A 146 15.59 -0.77 18.95
CA ALA A 146 16.16 -2.10 18.89
C ALA A 146 15.50 -2.91 17.77
N SER A 147 16.28 -3.78 17.12
CA SER A 147 15.73 -4.82 16.27
C SER A 147 14.77 -5.72 17.06
N ASP A 148 13.63 -6.04 16.45
CA ASP A 148 12.58 -6.92 16.95
C ASP A 148 12.70 -8.31 16.30
N MET A 149 13.77 -8.53 15.51
CA MET A 149 14.16 -9.84 15.06
C MET A 149 14.55 -10.69 16.28
N LEU A 150 13.55 -11.30 16.90
CA LEU A 150 13.79 -12.28 17.94
C LEU A 150 14.51 -13.49 17.33
N PRO A 151 15.51 -14.06 18.01
CA PRO A 151 16.06 -15.35 17.60
C PRO A 151 14.91 -16.37 17.58
N LEU A 152 14.76 -17.08 16.46
CA LEU A 152 13.70 -18.08 16.29
C LEU A 152 13.74 -19.07 17.47
N SER A 153 12.69 -19.04 18.30
CA SER A 153 12.61 -19.84 19.52
C SER A 153 12.81 -21.32 19.20
N GLY A 154 13.75 -21.98 19.90
CA GLY A 154 14.06 -23.40 19.74
C GLY A 154 15.25 -23.74 18.84
N LEU A 155 15.83 -22.77 18.12
CA LEU A 155 17.12 -22.96 17.46
C LEU A 155 18.25 -22.45 18.37
N VAL A 156 19.08 -23.38 18.83
CA VAL A 156 20.31 -23.10 19.58
C VAL A 156 21.20 -22.22 18.70
N THR A 157 21.24 -20.92 19.00
CA THR A 157 22.11 -19.91 18.38
C THR A 157 22.06 -19.90 16.85
N LEU A 158 20.95 -19.42 16.26
CA LEU A 158 21.05 -18.91 14.90
C LEU A 158 22.10 -17.79 14.88
N PRO A 159 22.98 -17.73 13.88
CA PRO A 159 23.86 -16.58 13.72
C PRO A 159 22.97 -15.34 13.53
N GLU A 160 22.94 -14.50 14.56
CA GLU A 160 22.34 -13.18 14.61
C GLU A 160 22.52 -12.49 13.25
N MET A 161 21.43 -12.02 12.62
CA MET A 161 21.52 -11.35 11.33
C MET A 161 22.47 -10.16 11.46
N GLN A 162 23.56 -10.16 10.70
CA GLN A 162 24.72 -9.30 10.97
C GLN A 162 24.57 -7.83 10.54
N TYR A 163 23.36 -7.37 10.21
CA TYR A 163 23.17 -5.93 10.04
C TYR A 163 23.31 -5.24 11.39
N LYS A 164 23.81 -4.01 11.36
CA LYS A 164 24.22 -3.25 12.55
C LYS A 164 23.28 -2.09 12.79
N TRP A 165 22.87 -1.44 11.71
CA TRP A 165 21.84 -0.42 11.74
C TRP A 165 21.11 -0.34 10.41
N VAL A 166 19.90 0.21 10.48
CA VAL A 166 19.05 0.60 9.37
C VAL A 166 18.66 2.05 9.59
N ARG A 167 18.75 2.87 8.56
CA ARG A 167 18.33 4.26 8.55
C ARG A 167 17.12 4.42 7.64
N VAL A 168 16.12 5.14 8.08
CA VAL A 168 15.00 5.61 7.27
C VAL A 168 15.06 7.13 7.17
N THR A 169 15.00 7.65 5.95
CA THR A 169 14.97 9.09 5.63
C THR A 169 13.98 9.36 4.53
N ILE A 170 13.43 10.57 4.46
CA ILE A 170 12.69 11.00 3.26
C ILE A 170 13.64 11.16 2.09
N LEU A 171 13.18 10.85 0.87
CA LEU A 171 13.96 11.02 -0.34
C LEU A 171 13.81 12.46 -0.87
N THR A 172 14.91 13.08 -1.27
CA THR A 172 14.96 14.34 -2.01
C THR A 172 15.82 14.17 -3.26
N GLU A 173 15.81 15.12 -4.18
CA GLU A 173 16.69 15.08 -5.36
C GLU A 173 18.15 15.12 -4.99
N GLN A 174 18.51 15.97 -4.02
CA GLN A 174 19.86 16.07 -3.49
C GLN A 174 20.34 14.72 -2.97
N ALA A 175 19.49 14.04 -2.17
CA ALA A 175 19.81 12.69 -1.70
C ALA A 175 19.84 11.68 -2.86
N ALA A 176 18.95 11.78 -3.84
CA ALA A 176 18.95 10.94 -5.04
C ALA A 176 20.13 11.23 -5.98
N ASN A 177 20.79 12.39 -5.82
CA ASN A 177 21.70 12.99 -6.78
C ASN A 177 21.14 12.92 -8.20
N ARG A 178 19.86 13.26 -8.34
CA ARG A 178 19.13 13.21 -9.60
C ARG A 178 18.07 14.30 -9.60
N ASP A 179 18.15 15.12 -10.63
CA ASP A 179 17.12 16.06 -11.05
C ASP A 179 15.96 15.26 -11.67
N ILE A 180 14.84 15.21 -10.95
CA ILE A 180 13.62 14.46 -11.24
C ILE A 180 12.62 15.36 -11.96
N ASN A 181 12.49 16.63 -11.57
CA ASN A 181 11.57 17.58 -12.23
C ASN A 181 12.16 18.17 -13.53
N GLY A 182 13.48 18.10 -13.72
CA GLY A 182 14.19 18.51 -14.94
C GLY A 182 14.57 19.99 -14.98
N ASP A 183 14.57 20.69 -13.85
CA ASP A 183 14.82 22.13 -13.77
C ASP A 183 16.32 22.50 -13.72
N GLY A 184 17.20 21.50 -13.63
CA GLY A 184 18.65 21.65 -13.55
C GLY A 184 19.20 21.99 -12.16
N VAL A 185 18.35 22.03 -11.13
CA VAL A 185 18.69 22.20 -9.72
C VAL A 185 18.51 20.85 -9.02
N LEU A 186 19.16 20.66 -7.86
CA LEU A 186 18.90 19.50 -7.01
C LEU A 186 18.25 20.00 -5.74
N ASP A 187 16.95 19.76 -5.61
CA ASP A 187 16.20 20.14 -4.43
C ASP A 187 16.62 19.32 -3.21
N ASN A 188 17.04 20.05 -2.18
CA ASN A 188 17.39 19.45 -0.90
C ASN A 188 16.26 19.55 0.12
N ALA A 189 15.26 20.42 -0.07
CA ALA A 189 14.21 20.69 0.91
C ALA A 189 12.89 19.99 0.58
N ILE A 190 12.70 19.59 -0.69
CA ILE A 190 11.43 19.13 -1.22
C ILE A 190 11.42 17.60 -1.33
N PRO A 191 10.49 16.91 -0.66
CA PRO A 191 10.35 15.46 -0.77
C PRO A 191 9.99 14.99 -2.17
N VAL A 192 10.65 13.92 -2.60
CA VAL A 192 10.23 13.14 -3.77
C VAL A 192 9.00 12.33 -3.42
N THR A 193 8.01 12.39 -4.30
CA THR A 193 6.79 11.59 -4.21
C THR A 193 6.74 10.54 -5.33
N TRP A 194 5.92 9.51 -5.14
CA TRP A 194 5.66 8.46 -6.12
C TRP A 194 4.20 8.49 -6.53
N ASP A 195 3.96 8.66 -7.82
CA ASP A 195 2.66 8.45 -8.44
C ASP A 195 2.56 7.02 -8.96
N SER A 196 1.73 6.22 -8.30
CA SER A 196 1.50 4.83 -8.65
C SER A 196 0.73 4.64 -9.96
N VAL A 197 -0.01 5.66 -10.42
CA VAL A 197 -0.78 5.60 -11.68
C VAL A 197 0.15 5.68 -12.87
N THR A 198 1.00 6.71 -12.89
CA THR A 198 1.99 6.88 -13.97
C THR A 198 3.23 6.01 -13.76
N ASN A 199 3.39 5.40 -12.58
CA ASN A 199 4.61 4.73 -12.13
C ASN A 199 5.85 5.63 -12.29
N ARG A 200 5.74 6.89 -11.84
CA ARG A 200 6.81 7.89 -11.91
C ARG A 200 7.07 8.52 -10.54
N MET A 201 8.32 8.88 -10.31
CA MET A 201 8.68 9.79 -9.23
C MET A 201 8.36 11.21 -9.68
N ASN A 202 7.81 12.02 -8.79
CA ASN A 202 7.52 13.43 -9.02
C ASN A 202 7.99 14.27 -7.84
N ILE A 203 8.11 15.57 -8.03
CA ILE A 203 8.37 16.54 -6.96
C ILE A 203 7.18 17.48 -6.96
N LEU A 204 6.63 17.69 -5.77
CA LEU A 204 5.63 18.74 -5.59
C LEU A 204 6.43 19.96 -5.14
N ASP A 205 6.69 20.91 -6.03
CA ASP A 205 7.25 22.25 -5.75
C ASP A 205 6.33 23.14 -4.87
N GLY A 206 5.67 22.53 -3.88
CA GLY A 206 4.83 23.19 -2.89
C GLY A 206 4.80 22.40 -1.58
N PRO A 207 4.35 23.00 -0.46
CA PRO A 207 4.04 22.25 0.76
C PRO A 207 3.20 21.00 0.45
N PRO A 208 3.34 19.88 1.19
CA PRO A 208 2.51 18.70 0.97
C PRO A 208 1.02 19.06 0.89
N GLY A 209 0.40 18.87 -0.29
CA GLY A 209 -1.00 19.22 -0.54
C GLY A 209 -1.25 20.54 -1.30
N THR A 210 -0.21 21.24 -1.74
CA THR A 210 -0.33 22.43 -2.60
C THR A 210 -0.03 22.02 -4.04
N LEU A 211 -0.98 22.27 -4.94
CA LEU A 211 -0.82 22.02 -6.37
C LEU A 211 0.25 22.96 -6.92
N VAL A 212 1.13 22.44 -7.78
CA VAL A 212 2.09 23.26 -8.49
C VAL A 212 1.56 23.49 -9.89
N ASP A 213 1.57 24.77 -10.26
CA ASP A 213 1.39 25.23 -11.62
C ASP A 213 2.42 24.55 -12.54
N ARG A 214 1.92 23.74 -13.47
CA ARG A 214 2.73 22.95 -14.40
C ARG A 214 3.23 23.76 -15.60
N ASP A 215 2.63 24.91 -15.90
CA ASP A 215 2.97 25.67 -17.11
C ASP A 215 4.12 26.68 -16.87
N GLY A 216 4.44 26.96 -15.61
CA GLY A 216 5.58 27.77 -15.20
C GLY A 216 5.38 29.26 -15.46
N ASP A 217 4.13 29.73 -15.55
CA ASP A 217 3.80 31.14 -15.72
C ASP A 217 3.93 31.94 -14.40
N GLY A 218 4.05 31.24 -13.26
CA GLY A 218 4.28 31.84 -11.96
C GLY A 218 3.04 32.48 -11.35
N VAL A 219 1.85 32.15 -11.86
CA VAL A 219 0.57 32.52 -11.30
C VAL A 219 0.11 31.34 -10.43
N PRO A 220 -0.15 31.55 -9.12
CA PRO A 220 -0.73 30.49 -8.31
C PRO A 220 -2.08 30.09 -8.91
N GLU A 221 -2.22 28.85 -9.38
CA GLU A 221 -3.49 28.29 -9.83
C GLU A 221 -4.53 28.46 -8.71
N SER A 222 -5.33 29.52 -8.82
CA SER A 222 -6.53 29.65 -8.01
C SER A 222 -7.50 28.58 -8.50
N ALA A 223 -8.32 28.01 -7.60
CA ALA A 223 -9.23 26.89 -7.88
C ALA A 223 -10.31 27.15 -8.97
N LEU A 224 -10.17 28.23 -9.74
CA LEU A 224 -11.05 28.71 -10.80
C LEU A 224 -10.27 29.15 -12.04
N ASP A 225 -9.01 28.73 -12.22
CA ASP A 225 -8.36 28.87 -13.53
C ASP A 225 -8.91 27.80 -14.48
N GLN A 226 -10.06 28.13 -15.06
CA GLN A 226 -10.40 27.59 -16.36
C GLN A 226 -9.55 28.37 -17.34
N ASP A 227 -8.39 27.84 -17.67
CA ASP A 227 -7.68 28.31 -18.83
C ASP A 227 -8.67 28.38 -20.00
N LEU A 228 -8.77 29.58 -20.57
CA LEU A 228 -9.73 29.93 -21.60
C LEU A 228 -9.49 29.17 -22.93
N ASP A 229 -8.55 28.23 -22.94
CA ASP A 229 -8.26 27.32 -24.04
C ASP A 229 -9.13 26.05 -24.01
N GLY A 230 -9.91 25.83 -22.95
CA GLY A 230 -10.82 24.69 -22.83
C GLY A 230 -10.10 23.36 -22.62
N VAL A 231 -8.82 23.38 -22.26
CA VAL A 231 -8.08 22.20 -21.83
C VAL A 231 -8.17 22.15 -20.31
N VAL A 232 -9.03 21.26 -19.81
CA VAL A 232 -9.06 20.95 -18.36
C VAL A 232 -7.74 20.26 -18.03
N GLU A 233 -6.73 21.03 -17.62
CA GLU A 233 -5.51 20.45 -17.07
C GLU A 233 -5.85 19.77 -15.74
N THR A 234 -5.49 18.50 -15.66
CA THR A 234 -5.86 17.64 -14.55
C THR A 234 -5.04 18.02 -13.32
N LYS A 235 -5.71 18.56 -12.29
CA LYS A 235 -5.23 18.75 -10.90
C LYS A 235 -4.08 17.79 -10.56
N GLU A 236 -2.90 18.35 -10.25
CA GLU A 236 -1.69 17.58 -10.02
C GLU A 236 -1.91 16.51 -8.93
N ARG A 237 -1.59 15.26 -9.29
CA ARG A 237 -1.90 14.09 -8.46
C ARG A 237 -0.94 14.05 -7.27
N VAL A 238 -1.49 13.99 -6.06
CA VAL A 238 -0.71 13.88 -4.82
C VAL A 238 -0.04 12.50 -4.76
N GLY A 239 1.25 12.43 -5.09
CA GLY A 239 2.07 11.24 -4.92
C GLY A 239 2.33 10.94 -3.43
N ARG A 240 2.70 9.70 -3.12
CA ARG A 240 3.12 9.32 -1.75
C ARG A 240 4.59 9.64 -1.53
N PRO A 241 5.01 10.08 -0.34
CA PRO A 241 6.42 10.30 -0.08
C PRO A 241 7.22 9.02 -0.35
N VAL A 242 8.38 9.19 -0.96
CA VAL A 242 9.36 8.12 -1.13
C VAL A 242 10.32 8.19 0.04
N TYR A 243 10.49 7.06 0.72
CA TYR A 243 11.47 6.90 1.78
C TYR A 243 12.67 6.14 1.26
N ARG A 244 13.84 6.53 1.76
CA ARG A 244 15.07 5.80 1.58
C ARG A 244 15.38 5.00 2.82
N VAL A 245 15.47 3.69 2.66
CA VAL A 245 15.90 2.75 3.69
C VAL A 245 17.32 2.34 3.38
N THR A 246 18.26 2.64 4.28
CA THR A 246 19.69 2.30 4.13
C THR A 246 20.07 1.31 5.22
N ALA A 247 20.65 0.17 4.89
CA ALA A 247 21.09 -0.81 5.88
C ALA A 247 22.58 -1.10 5.76
N MET A 248 23.24 -1.11 6.90
CA MET A 248 24.66 -1.43 7.03
C MET A 248 24.83 -2.76 7.75
N ALA A 249 25.64 -3.64 7.18
CA ALA A 249 26.10 -4.84 7.85
C ALA A 249 27.62 -4.89 7.92
N ARG A 250 28.11 -5.51 9.00
CA ARG A 250 29.53 -5.69 9.23
C ARG A 250 29.82 -7.00 9.95
N GLN A 251 30.74 -7.78 9.42
CA GLN A 251 31.25 -8.96 10.11
C GLN A 251 32.47 -8.60 10.97
N ALA A 252 32.38 -8.83 12.28
CA ALA A 252 33.45 -8.49 13.22
C ALA A 252 34.76 -9.25 12.94
N SER A 253 34.69 -10.52 12.55
CA SER A 253 35.88 -11.37 12.38
C SER A 253 36.72 -11.07 11.14
N THR A 254 36.10 -10.58 10.06
CA THR A 254 36.78 -10.29 8.78
C THR A 254 36.87 -8.79 8.49
N GLY A 255 36.09 -7.97 9.20
CA GLY A 255 35.92 -6.55 8.89
C GLY A 255 35.13 -6.27 7.62
N ALA A 256 34.59 -7.30 6.94
CA ALA A 256 33.78 -7.13 5.74
C ALA A 256 32.55 -6.26 6.05
N THR A 257 32.32 -5.24 5.21
CA THR A 257 31.20 -4.31 5.34
C THR A 257 30.42 -4.24 4.03
N ARG A 258 29.09 -4.14 4.15
CA ARG A 258 28.19 -3.81 3.03
C ARG A 258 27.18 -2.78 3.46
N LEU A 259 26.88 -1.89 2.54
CA LEU A 259 25.84 -0.89 2.66
C LEU A 259 24.92 -1.07 1.45
N VAL A 260 23.63 -1.18 1.70
CA VAL A 260 22.61 -1.36 0.66
C VAL A 260 21.46 -0.40 0.95
N GLN A 261 20.73 -0.02 -0.10
CA GLN A 261 19.65 0.94 -0.01
C GLN A 261 18.42 0.49 -0.82
N TYR A 262 17.24 0.74 -0.27
CA TYR A 262 15.98 0.77 -1.00
C TYR A 262 15.45 2.20 -1.04
N ASP A 263 14.86 2.55 -2.17
CA ASP A 263 13.86 3.62 -2.22
C ASP A 263 12.50 2.94 -2.24
N VAL A 264 11.63 3.28 -1.29
CA VAL A 264 10.35 2.63 -1.04
C VAL A 264 9.24 3.66 -0.96
N SER A 265 8.04 3.30 -1.39
CA SER A 265 6.85 4.13 -1.17
C SER A 265 5.66 3.25 -0.84
N ALA A 266 4.70 3.81 -0.11
CA ALA A 266 3.46 3.12 0.20
C ALA A 266 2.73 2.82 -1.12
N PRO A 267 2.19 1.60 -1.30
CA PRO A 267 1.33 1.32 -2.44
C PRO A 267 0.11 2.23 -2.35
N PHE A 268 -0.23 2.88 -3.46
CA PHE A 268 -1.43 3.69 -3.57
C PHE A 268 -2.24 3.16 -4.74
N VAL A 269 -3.51 2.83 -4.50
CA VAL A 269 -4.46 2.64 -5.58
C VAL A 269 -5.18 3.96 -5.71
N ASN A 270 -4.90 4.71 -6.79
CA ASN A 270 -5.60 5.95 -7.08
C ASN A 270 -7.00 5.62 -7.59
N LEU A 271 -7.89 5.36 -6.65
CA LEU A 271 -9.30 5.25 -6.90
C LEU A 271 -9.83 6.66 -6.69
N GLY A 272 -10.06 7.38 -7.78
CA GLY A 272 -10.83 8.61 -7.71
C GLY A 272 -12.22 8.24 -7.23
N PHE A 273 -12.61 8.66 -6.03
CA PHE A 273 -13.95 8.45 -5.51
C PHE A 273 -14.75 9.72 -5.76
N PRO A 274 -15.63 9.73 -6.77
CA PRO A 274 -16.30 10.95 -7.19
C PRO A 274 -17.49 11.31 -6.30
N ALA A 275 -17.87 10.49 -5.31
CA ALA A 275 -19.03 10.68 -4.45
C ALA A 275 -18.85 9.96 -3.10
N ALA A 276 -19.67 10.30 -2.10
CA ALA A 276 -19.71 9.56 -0.83
C ALA A 276 -20.17 8.10 -1.06
N ILE A 277 -21.20 7.91 -1.88
CA ILE A 277 -21.66 6.63 -2.40
C ILE A 277 -21.62 6.69 -3.92
N SER A 278 -20.87 5.80 -4.56
CA SER A 278 -20.80 5.66 -6.02
C SER A 278 -21.53 4.40 -6.45
N LEU A 279 -22.62 4.55 -7.19
CA LEU A 279 -23.38 3.47 -7.82
C LEU A 279 -22.93 3.31 -9.26
N ILE A 280 -22.27 2.19 -9.53
CA ILE A 280 -21.68 1.91 -10.83
C ILE A 280 -22.54 0.88 -11.57
N GLY A 281 -22.86 1.20 -12.82
CA GLY A 281 -23.51 0.31 -13.75
C GLY A 281 -24.93 0.72 -14.12
N SER A 282 -25.38 0.25 -15.28
CA SER A 282 -26.70 0.57 -15.83
C SER A 282 -27.82 -0.11 -15.04
N GLY A 283 -28.90 0.60 -14.78
CA GLY A 283 -30.03 0.08 -13.99
C GLY A 283 -29.71 -0.04 -12.50
N SER A 284 -28.71 0.68 -12.00
CA SER A 284 -28.55 0.89 -10.57
C SER A 284 -29.79 1.60 -10.05
N ALA A 285 -30.48 1.03 -9.06
CA ALA A 285 -31.67 1.64 -8.50
C ALA A 285 -31.37 2.16 -7.09
N CYS A 286 -31.62 3.44 -6.86
CA CYS A 286 -31.77 3.96 -5.51
C CYS A 286 -33.24 3.83 -5.12
N GLY A 287 -33.55 2.87 -4.26
CA GLY A 287 -34.93 2.68 -3.86
C GLY A 287 -35.79 2.07 -4.98
N TYR A 288 -37.08 2.01 -4.67
CA TYR A 288 -38.12 1.19 -5.32
C TYR A 288 -37.98 1.01 -6.85
N ASP A 289 -37.62 -0.21 -7.27
CA ASP A 289 -37.79 -0.62 -8.68
C ASP A 289 -39.31 -0.65 -8.98
N GLN A 290 -39.75 0.30 -9.79
CA GLN A 290 -41.13 0.39 -10.30
C GLN A 290 -41.47 -0.70 -11.32
N ALA A 291 -40.64 -1.73 -11.53
CA ALA A 291 -40.96 -2.85 -12.41
C ALA A 291 -42.13 -3.75 -11.95
N CYS A 292 -42.81 -3.47 -10.83
CA CYS A 292 -44.19 -3.94 -10.66
C CYS A 292 -45.11 -3.01 -11.49
N ASP A 293 -45.17 -3.25 -12.81
CA ASP A 293 -46.16 -2.68 -13.72
C ASP A 293 -47.56 -2.78 -13.06
N PRO A 294 -48.22 -1.65 -12.72
CA PRO A 294 -49.51 -1.68 -12.05
C PRO A 294 -50.60 -2.36 -12.88
N ALA A 295 -50.36 -2.63 -14.17
CA ALA A 295 -51.29 -3.33 -15.04
C ALA A 295 -51.17 -4.87 -14.99
N ALA A 296 -50.13 -5.45 -14.38
CA ALA A 296 -49.90 -6.89 -14.43
C ALA A 296 -49.34 -7.49 -13.12
N MET A 297 -50.18 -7.66 -12.10
CA MET A 297 -50.46 -8.95 -11.41
C MET A 297 -50.86 -8.81 -9.93
N PRO A 298 -51.64 -9.79 -9.41
CA PRO A 298 -52.10 -9.86 -8.03
C PRO A 298 -51.02 -10.40 -7.06
N SER A 299 -50.95 -9.79 -5.88
CA SER A 299 -50.40 -10.32 -4.61
C SER A 299 -49.11 -11.14 -4.70
N GLY A 300 -47.95 -10.48 -4.61
CA GLY A 300 -46.67 -11.19 -4.46
C GLY A 300 -45.38 -10.37 -4.61
N CYS A 301 -45.41 -9.05 -4.82
CA CYS A 301 -44.18 -8.24 -4.75
C CYS A 301 -43.79 -8.04 -3.28
N ASP A 302 -43.02 -8.97 -2.70
CA ASP A 302 -42.29 -8.73 -1.44
C ASP A 302 -41.17 -7.72 -1.76
N SER A 303 -41.39 -6.48 -1.33
CA SER A 303 -40.53 -5.32 -1.57
C SER A 303 -39.42 -5.23 -0.51
N PRO A 304 -38.15 -5.03 -0.92
CA PRO A 304 -37.14 -4.54 0.01
C PRO A 304 -36.24 -3.48 -0.66
N VAL A 305 -36.79 -2.30 -0.97
CA VAL A 305 -35.96 -1.11 -1.19
C VAL A 305 -36.74 0.10 -0.72
N ASN A 306 -36.71 0.27 0.59
CA ASN A 306 -37.16 1.48 1.25
C ASN A 306 -35.87 2.11 1.77
N PHE A 307 -35.67 3.42 1.64
CA PHE A 307 -34.71 4.11 2.51
C PHE A 307 -35.22 4.09 3.98
N GLY A 308 -35.93 3.05 4.44
CA GLY A 308 -36.75 3.04 5.64
C GLY A 308 -37.75 4.20 5.71
N PRO A 309 -38.62 4.27 6.73
CA PRO A 309 -39.43 5.46 7.00
C PRO A 309 -38.69 6.54 7.83
N SER A 310 -37.48 6.29 8.32
CA SER A 310 -36.79 7.23 9.21
C SER A 310 -36.01 8.31 8.46
N ASN A 311 -36.33 9.56 8.75
CA ASN A 311 -35.64 10.80 8.37
C ASN A 311 -34.20 10.95 8.91
N ALA A 312 -33.55 9.86 9.31
CA ALA A 312 -32.41 9.90 10.20
C ALA A 312 -31.08 9.57 9.53
N LEU A 313 -31.09 9.17 8.26
CA LEU A 313 -29.83 9.02 7.53
C LEU A 313 -29.43 10.33 6.86
N ASP A 314 -28.29 10.88 7.25
CA ASP A 314 -27.69 12.08 6.66
C ASP A 314 -26.44 11.70 5.85
N SER A 315 -26.32 12.19 4.62
CA SER A 315 -25.14 11.95 3.79
C SER A 315 -24.66 13.24 3.17
N HIS A 316 -23.35 13.46 3.25
CA HIS A 316 -22.69 14.67 2.83
C HIS A 316 -21.67 14.32 1.74
N GLY A 317 -21.90 14.83 0.53
CA GLY A 317 -20.95 14.75 -0.57
C GLY A 317 -19.77 15.72 -0.41
N GLN A 318 -19.96 16.78 0.39
CA GLN A 318 -18.90 17.70 0.81
C GLN A 318 -17.86 16.97 1.66
N ASP A 319 -16.58 17.22 1.40
CA ASP A 319 -15.47 16.69 2.16
C ASP A 319 -15.48 17.16 3.62
N GLN A 320 -15.61 16.19 4.53
CA GLN A 320 -15.60 16.38 5.97
C GLN A 320 -14.18 16.28 6.58
N ALA A 321 -13.13 16.22 5.76
CA ALA A 321 -11.76 16.26 6.27
C ALA A 321 -11.47 17.58 7.01
N PRO A 322 -10.73 17.56 8.14
CA PRO A 322 -10.38 18.78 8.85
C PRO A 322 -9.63 19.77 7.96
N GLY A 323 -10.20 20.96 7.73
CA GLY A 323 -9.59 21.99 6.90
C GLY A 323 -9.89 21.88 5.40
N ALA A 324 -10.71 20.93 4.97
CA ALA A 324 -11.20 20.89 3.59
C ALA A 324 -11.98 22.17 3.26
N PRO A 325 -11.72 22.83 2.11
CA PRO A 325 -12.51 23.96 1.67
C PRO A 325 -13.95 23.51 1.36
N PRO A 326 -14.97 24.36 1.61
CA PRO A 326 -16.31 24.13 1.07
C PRO A 326 -16.27 23.96 -0.45
N GLY A 327 -16.94 22.94 -0.98
CA GLY A 327 -16.94 22.63 -2.42
C GLY A 327 -15.97 21.54 -2.87
N GLU A 328 -14.99 21.14 -2.03
CA GLU A 328 -14.21 19.93 -2.31
C GLU A 328 -15.06 18.68 -1.99
N GLY A 329 -15.11 17.73 -2.92
CA GLY A 329 -15.97 16.55 -2.84
C GLY A 329 -16.80 16.35 -4.11
N GLY A 330 -17.86 15.57 -3.99
CA GLY A 330 -18.79 15.26 -5.08
C GLY A 330 -20.24 15.21 -4.60
N PRO A 331 -21.17 14.64 -5.38
CA PRO A 331 -22.50 14.37 -4.85
C PRO A 331 -22.42 13.37 -3.68
N ALA A 332 -23.42 13.38 -2.81
CA ALA A 332 -23.56 12.35 -1.78
C ALA A 332 -23.79 10.96 -2.42
N ILE A 333 -24.59 10.90 -3.48
CA ILE A 333 -24.80 9.73 -4.34
C ILE A 333 -24.36 10.09 -5.77
N GLY A 334 -23.30 9.47 -6.24
CA GLY A 334 -22.90 9.51 -7.64
C GLY A 334 -23.40 8.28 -8.38
N CYS A 335 -23.99 8.42 -9.57
CA CYS A 335 -24.24 7.27 -10.44
C CYS A 335 -23.57 7.42 -11.82
N THR A 336 -23.16 6.32 -12.43
CA THR A 336 -22.62 6.29 -13.80
C THR A 336 -23.71 6.14 -14.87
N ASP A 337 -24.97 6.03 -14.45
CA ASP A 337 -26.14 5.96 -15.32
C ASP A 337 -27.02 7.18 -15.01
N PRO A 338 -27.23 8.11 -15.96
CA PRO A 338 -28.06 9.29 -15.76
C PRO A 338 -29.50 8.97 -15.35
N ASP A 339 -30.05 7.85 -15.82
CA ASP A 339 -31.41 7.42 -15.45
C ASP A 339 -31.44 7.00 -13.98
N ALA A 340 -30.44 6.23 -13.54
CA ALA A 340 -30.24 5.88 -12.13
C ALA A 340 -30.11 7.13 -11.24
N CYS A 341 -29.30 8.11 -11.65
CA CYS A 341 -29.19 9.39 -10.93
C CYS A 341 -30.55 10.08 -10.75
N THR A 342 -31.36 10.09 -11.81
CA THR A 342 -32.67 10.71 -11.82
C THR A 342 -33.63 9.98 -10.89
N ASP A 343 -33.61 8.65 -10.90
CA ASP A 343 -34.43 7.81 -10.03
C ASP A 343 -34.04 7.98 -8.56
N CYS A 344 -32.74 8.03 -8.25
CA CYS A 344 -32.23 8.40 -6.92
C CYS A 344 -32.75 9.76 -6.47
N GLY A 345 -32.67 10.77 -7.33
CA GLY A 345 -33.15 12.11 -7.02
C GLY A 345 -34.66 12.13 -6.74
N ASN A 346 -35.44 11.41 -7.56
CA ASN A 346 -36.89 11.29 -7.41
C ASN A 346 -37.27 10.59 -6.11
N GLU A 347 -36.59 9.49 -5.75
CA GLU A 347 -36.87 8.75 -4.51
C GLU A 347 -36.58 9.60 -3.27
N LEU A 348 -35.45 10.33 -3.27
CA LEU A 348 -35.13 11.27 -2.21
C LEU A 348 -36.17 12.40 -2.08
N ALA A 349 -36.68 12.90 -3.21
CA ALA A 349 -37.73 13.91 -3.22
C ALA A 349 -39.07 13.35 -2.69
N ASN A 350 -39.48 12.18 -3.16
CA ASN A 350 -40.73 11.53 -2.77
C ASN A 350 -40.77 11.16 -1.29
N THR A 351 -39.63 10.80 -0.70
CA THR A 351 -39.49 10.49 0.72
C THR A 351 -39.25 11.72 1.60
N MET A 352 -39.23 12.93 1.02
CA MET A 352 -38.94 14.22 1.70
C MET A 352 -37.56 14.25 2.37
N ARG A 353 -36.55 13.65 1.74
CA ARG A 353 -35.19 13.47 2.28
C ARG A 353 -34.13 14.31 1.62
N THR A 354 -34.46 15.12 0.64
CA THR A 354 -33.50 15.99 -0.05
C THR A 354 -32.70 16.89 0.91
N ALA A 355 -33.25 17.20 2.10
CA ALA A 355 -32.54 17.90 3.17
C ALA A 355 -31.32 17.14 3.73
N ASN A 356 -31.43 15.81 3.80
CA ASN A 356 -30.45 14.94 4.43
C ASN A 356 -29.30 14.54 3.49
N TRP A 357 -29.44 14.79 2.18
CA TRP A 357 -28.45 14.44 1.17
C TRP A 357 -27.93 15.73 0.55
N THR A 358 -26.74 16.15 0.97
CA THR A 358 -26.13 17.40 0.52
C THR A 358 -25.04 17.12 -0.51
N GLY A 359 -24.98 17.93 -1.56
CA GLY A 359 -23.91 17.87 -2.55
C GLY A 359 -22.57 18.40 -2.02
N ASN A 360 -21.60 18.57 -2.92
CA ASN A 360 -20.27 19.10 -2.59
C ASN A 360 -20.29 20.54 -2.08
N ASP A 361 -21.30 21.32 -2.48
CA ASP A 361 -21.53 22.70 -2.06
C ASP A 361 -22.27 22.81 -0.72
N GLY A 362 -22.59 21.69 -0.10
CA GLY A 362 -23.34 21.62 1.16
C GLY A 362 -24.82 22.01 1.01
N THR A 363 -25.31 22.21 -0.22
CA THR A 363 -26.72 22.54 -0.44
C THR A 363 -27.57 21.27 -0.41
N SER A 364 -28.70 21.36 0.30
CA SER A 364 -29.70 20.30 0.31
C SER A 364 -30.36 20.16 -1.07
N GLY A 365 -30.55 18.91 -1.52
CA GLY A 365 -31.23 18.61 -2.79
C GLY A 365 -30.34 18.52 -4.03
N THR A 366 -29.03 18.78 -3.89
CA THR A 366 -28.00 18.47 -4.90
C THR A 366 -27.26 17.16 -4.59
N GLY A 367 -27.80 16.35 -3.68
CA GLY A 367 -27.17 15.14 -3.16
C GLY A 367 -26.94 14.04 -4.19
N THR A 368 -27.57 14.08 -5.38
CA THR A 368 -27.38 13.10 -6.46
C THR A 368 -26.70 13.75 -7.66
N GLY A 369 -25.74 13.07 -8.30
CA GLY A 369 -25.07 13.59 -9.50
C GLY A 369 -24.51 12.51 -10.41
N ASP A 370 -24.42 12.82 -11.71
CA ASP A 370 -23.76 11.97 -12.70
C ASP A 370 -22.24 12.02 -12.52
N ILE A 371 -21.64 10.85 -12.30
CA ILE A 371 -20.20 10.66 -12.11
C ILE A 371 -19.55 9.92 -13.28
N THR A 372 -20.23 9.74 -14.41
CA THR A 372 -19.71 8.97 -15.57
C THR A 372 -18.35 9.47 -16.04
N ALA A 373 -18.15 10.79 -16.09
CA ALA A 373 -16.89 11.40 -16.52
C ALA A 373 -15.75 11.28 -15.49
N THR A 374 -16.09 11.12 -14.20
CA THR A 374 -15.13 11.14 -13.08
C THR A 374 -14.88 9.76 -12.48
N ALA A 375 -15.74 8.78 -12.75
CA ALA A 375 -15.60 7.39 -12.28
C ALA A 375 -14.35 6.70 -12.84
N GLY A 376 -13.86 7.10 -14.02
CA GLY A 376 -12.63 6.59 -14.60
C GLY A 376 -12.62 5.06 -14.70
N PRO A 377 -11.61 4.36 -14.13
CA PRO A 377 -11.55 2.89 -14.15
C PRO A 377 -12.75 2.20 -13.48
N LEU A 378 -13.42 2.88 -12.54
CA LEU A 378 -14.58 2.31 -11.85
C LEU A 378 -15.76 2.09 -12.79
N ALA A 379 -15.86 2.83 -13.91
CA ALA A 379 -16.99 2.75 -14.83
C ALA A 379 -17.02 1.46 -15.69
N THR A 380 -15.96 0.65 -15.66
CA THR A 380 -15.83 -0.53 -16.54
C THR A 380 -15.59 -1.80 -15.74
N THR A 381 -16.11 -2.95 -16.21
CA THR A 381 -15.88 -4.23 -15.52
C THR A 381 -14.40 -4.59 -15.44
N SER A 382 -13.62 -4.31 -16.50
CA SER A 382 -12.18 -4.60 -16.52
C SER A 382 -11.39 -3.74 -15.53
N GLY A 383 -11.75 -2.46 -15.40
CA GLY A 383 -11.13 -1.57 -14.41
C GLY A 383 -11.47 -1.97 -12.97
N LEU A 384 -12.71 -2.37 -12.72
CA LEU A 384 -13.14 -2.92 -11.42
C LEU A 384 -12.46 -4.24 -11.08
N ASP A 385 -12.31 -5.17 -12.02
CA ASP A 385 -11.60 -6.43 -11.80
C ASP A 385 -10.10 -6.21 -11.55
N PHE A 386 -9.46 -5.31 -12.31
CA PHE A 386 -8.07 -4.91 -12.03
C PHE A 386 -7.92 -4.31 -10.63
N MET A 387 -8.87 -3.47 -10.20
CA MET A 387 -8.90 -2.90 -8.86
C MET A 387 -9.04 -4.00 -7.79
N ILE A 388 -9.99 -4.93 -7.94
CA ILE A 388 -10.19 -6.06 -7.03
C ILE A 388 -8.88 -6.82 -6.86
N ASN A 389 -8.24 -7.22 -7.96
CA ASN A 389 -7.01 -8.00 -7.93
C ASN A 389 -5.85 -7.22 -7.29
N SER A 390 -5.77 -5.91 -7.54
CA SER A 390 -4.77 -5.03 -6.93
C SER A 390 -4.96 -4.91 -5.42
N ILE A 391 -6.21 -4.80 -4.95
CA ILE A 391 -6.52 -4.72 -3.51
C ILE A 391 -6.33 -6.07 -2.83
N LYS A 392 -6.74 -7.17 -3.47
CA LYS A 392 -6.46 -8.54 -2.99
C LYS A 392 -4.97 -8.77 -2.76
N ALA A 393 -4.11 -8.28 -3.65
CA ALA A 393 -2.66 -8.38 -3.49
C ALA A 393 -2.09 -7.53 -2.33
N LEU A 394 -2.84 -6.54 -1.85
CA LEU A 394 -2.48 -5.65 -0.74
C LEU A 394 -3.20 -6.01 0.58
N ALA A 395 -4.03 -7.06 0.60
CA ALA A 395 -4.86 -7.40 1.73
C ALA A 395 -4.04 -7.82 2.96
N ASP A 396 -4.30 -7.19 4.10
CA ASP A 396 -3.80 -7.65 5.40
C ASP A 396 -4.54 -8.90 5.85
N GLN A 397 -5.83 -8.98 5.49
CA GLN A 397 -6.73 -10.07 5.87
C GLN A 397 -7.60 -10.44 4.67
N THR A 398 -7.66 -11.72 4.35
CA THR A 398 -8.57 -12.26 3.35
C THR A 398 -9.41 -13.35 4.01
N PHE A 399 -10.72 -13.20 3.91
CA PHE A 399 -11.70 -14.19 4.30
C PHE A 399 -12.36 -14.70 3.03
N SER A 400 -12.34 -16.01 2.82
CA SER A 400 -13.08 -16.64 1.74
C SER A 400 -14.26 -17.35 2.37
N ALA A 401 -15.45 -17.18 1.80
CA ALA A 401 -16.56 -18.06 2.13
C ALA A 401 -16.10 -19.50 1.81
N VAL A 402 -16.15 -20.38 2.80
CA VAL A 402 -15.72 -21.78 2.65
C VAL A 402 -16.67 -22.46 1.68
N ASP A 403 -16.34 -22.53 0.38
CA ASP A 403 -16.77 -23.47 -0.68
C ASP A 403 -18.18 -24.13 -0.55
N THR A 404 -19.14 -23.49 0.09
CA THR A 404 -20.54 -23.84 0.03
C THR A 404 -21.08 -22.95 -1.07
N PRO A 405 -21.42 -23.51 -2.25
CA PRO A 405 -22.14 -22.74 -3.25
C PRO A 405 -23.31 -22.04 -2.56
N PRO A 406 -23.59 -20.77 -2.86
CA PRO A 406 -24.68 -20.01 -2.24
C PRO A 406 -25.92 -20.90 -2.17
N GLN A 407 -26.39 -21.20 -0.97
CA GLN A 407 -27.51 -22.12 -0.82
C GLN A 407 -28.74 -21.48 -1.47
N THR A 408 -29.32 -22.22 -2.41
CA THR A 408 -30.53 -21.89 -3.18
C THR A 408 -31.81 -21.74 -2.34
N ASP A 409 -31.73 -21.68 -1.00
CA ASP A 409 -32.91 -21.71 -0.13
C ASP A 409 -33.47 -20.31 0.20
N GLY A 410 -32.83 -19.24 -0.25
CA GLY A 410 -33.30 -17.87 -0.06
C GLY A 410 -33.28 -17.39 1.39
N ASN A 411 -32.76 -18.19 2.33
CA ASN A 411 -32.57 -17.79 3.71
C ASN A 411 -31.17 -17.16 3.86
N ALA A 412 -31.13 -15.85 3.63
CA ALA A 412 -29.97 -14.97 3.77
C ALA A 412 -29.20 -15.06 5.12
N GLY A 413 -29.69 -15.80 6.12
CA GLY A 413 -29.09 -15.90 7.46
C GLY A 413 -28.04 -16.99 7.63
N ASN A 414 -27.89 -17.95 6.71
CA ASN A 414 -26.97 -19.09 6.88
C ASN A 414 -25.67 -19.02 6.05
N ASP A 415 -25.58 -18.15 5.04
CA ASP A 415 -24.43 -18.06 4.12
C ASP A 415 -23.42 -16.95 4.47
N ALA A 416 -23.72 -16.11 5.46
CA ALA A 416 -22.75 -15.14 5.94
C ALA A 416 -21.64 -15.87 6.71
N VAL A 417 -20.38 -15.65 6.31
CA VAL A 417 -19.22 -16.08 7.11
C VAL A 417 -19.37 -15.49 8.50
N ALA A 418 -19.58 -16.34 9.51
CA ALA A 418 -19.61 -15.90 10.90
C ALA A 418 -18.30 -15.15 11.20
N MET A 419 -18.42 -13.87 11.50
CA MET A 419 -17.26 -12.98 11.62
C MET A 419 -16.31 -13.49 12.70
N PRO A 420 -15.06 -13.84 12.36
CA PRO A 420 -14.06 -14.12 13.38
C PRO A 420 -13.86 -12.85 14.21
N ALA A 421 -13.47 -13.01 15.48
CA ALA A 421 -13.09 -11.89 16.34
C ALA A 421 -11.79 -11.26 15.81
N ALA A 422 -11.92 -10.46 14.75
CA ALA A 422 -10.83 -9.83 14.02
C ALA A 422 -10.87 -8.31 14.23
N ASN A 423 -9.70 -7.72 14.40
CA ASN A 423 -9.54 -6.26 14.37
C ASN A 423 -9.41 -5.81 12.92
N PHE A 424 -10.43 -5.12 12.39
CA PHE A 424 -10.50 -4.56 11.03
C PHE A 424 -9.89 -3.16 10.90
N GLY A 425 -8.90 -2.85 11.74
CA GLY A 425 -8.24 -1.55 11.77
C GLY A 425 -8.81 -0.62 12.83
N THR A 426 -8.06 0.43 13.15
CA THR A 426 -8.44 1.42 14.18
C THR A 426 -8.02 2.80 13.73
N CYS A 427 -8.98 3.72 13.64
CA CYS A 427 -8.75 5.12 13.27
C CYS A 427 -9.34 6.04 14.33
N THR A 428 -8.65 6.08 15.46
CA THR A 428 -8.95 6.93 16.59
C THR A 428 -7.90 8.03 16.67
N ALA A 429 -8.22 9.17 17.27
CA ALA A 429 -7.23 10.24 17.47
C ALA A 429 -5.97 9.68 18.17
N GLY A 430 -4.81 9.83 17.52
CA GLY A 430 -3.52 9.34 18.02
C GLY A 430 -3.16 7.89 17.67
N VAL A 431 -4.08 7.09 17.12
CA VAL A 431 -3.80 5.73 16.62
C VAL A 431 -4.52 5.54 15.29
N ASN A 432 -3.76 5.58 14.20
CA ASN A 432 -4.25 5.41 12.84
C ASN A 432 -3.61 4.15 12.22
N LEU A 433 -4.27 3.02 12.39
CA LEU A 433 -3.88 1.69 11.90
C LEU A 433 -4.98 1.15 10.99
N PRO A 434 -5.18 1.75 9.80
CA PRO A 434 -6.12 1.23 8.81
C PRO A 434 -5.70 -0.16 8.34
N LYS A 435 -6.63 -1.00 7.91
CA LYS A 435 -6.33 -2.31 7.30
C LYS A 435 -7.05 -2.50 5.98
N VAL A 436 -6.45 -3.27 5.08
CA VAL A 436 -7.07 -3.78 3.87
C VAL A 436 -7.66 -5.16 4.18
N THR A 437 -8.99 -5.20 4.28
CA THR A 437 -9.75 -6.42 4.56
C THR A 437 -10.53 -6.83 3.32
N VAL A 438 -10.36 -8.08 2.90
CA VAL A 438 -11.07 -8.65 1.76
C VAL A 438 -11.98 -9.78 2.21
N PHE A 439 -13.24 -9.73 1.78
CA PHE A 439 -14.19 -10.83 1.83
C PHE A 439 -14.45 -11.30 0.39
N ASP A 440 -14.08 -12.55 0.11
CA ASP A 440 -14.39 -13.22 -1.14
C ASP A 440 -15.73 -13.96 -0.99
N GLY A 441 -16.82 -13.25 -1.28
CA GLY A 441 -18.21 -13.68 -1.10
C GLY A 441 -19.03 -12.76 -0.20
N ASP A 442 -20.16 -13.28 0.26
CA ASP A 442 -21.08 -12.62 1.18
C ASP A 442 -20.50 -12.47 2.60
N VAL A 443 -20.84 -11.36 3.26
CA VAL A 443 -20.45 -11.11 4.65
C VAL A 443 -21.54 -10.36 5.41
N ASP A 444 -21.74 -10.73 6.68
CA ASP A 444 -22.52 -9.96 7.66
C ASP A 444 -21.58 -9.46 8.76
N MET A 445 -21.30 -8.15 8.76
CA MET A 445 -20.42 -7.56 9.77
C MET A 445 -21.10 -7.31 11.11
N GLY A 446 -22.42 -7.47 11.20
CA GLY A 446 -23.20 -7.06 12.36
C GLY A 446 -22.90 -5.59 12.70
N SER A 447 -22.63 -5.32 13.98
CA SER A 447 -22.21 -4.01 14.48
C SER A 447 -20.69 -3.81 14.50
N THR A 448 -19.91 -4.70 13.88
CA THR A 448 -18.44 -4.66 13.96
C THR A 448 -17.89 -3.62 13.00
N GLY A 449 -17.42 -2.51 13.53
CA GLY A 449 -16.77 -1.45 12.76
C GLY A 449 -15.30 -1.71 12.44
N GLY A 450 -14.67 -0.76 11.75
CA GLY A 450 -13.26 -0.84 11.41
C GLY A 450 -12.73 0.41 10.70
N CYS A 451 -11.53 0.31 10.15
CA CYS A 451 -10.93 1.37 9.38
C CYS A 451 -9.99 0.84 8.31
N GLY A 452 -9.96 1.50 7.15
CA GLY A 452 -9.09 1.18 6.04
C GLY A 452 -9.89 0.88 4.78
N VAL A 453 -9.52 -0.17 4.08
CA VAL A 453 -10.22 -0.64 2.88
C VAL A 453 -10.99 -1.90 3.21
N LEU A 454 -12.30 -1.90 2.96
CA LEU A 454 -13.14 -3.09 3.01
C LEU A 454 -13.56 -3.45 1.59
N LEU A 455 -13.08 -4.57 1.08
CA LEU A 455 -13.50 -5.11 -0.21
C LEU A 455 -14.36 -6.35 0.01
N VAL A 456 -15.57 -6.35 -0.57
CA VAL A 456 -16.52 -7.46 -0.53
C VAL A 456 -16.88 -7.81 -1.97
N THR A 457 -16.69 -9.07 -2.37
CA THR A 457 -17.08 -9.53 -3.72
C THR A 457 -18.51 -10.03 -3.83
N GLY A 458 -19.18 -10.31 -2.71
CA GLY A 458 -20.61 -10.66 -2.65
C GLY A 458 -21.47 -9.52 -2.09
N LYS A 459 -22.48 -9.89 -1.30
CA LYS A 459 -23.35 -8.99 -0.54
C LYS A 459 -22.75 -8.62 0.83
N LEU A 460 -22.75 -7.33 1.15
CA LEU A 460 -22.35 -6.80 2.45
C LEU A 460 -23.59 -6.46 3.30
N ARG A 461 -23.73 -7.14 4.44
CA ARG A 461 -24.75 -6.86 5.46
C ARG A 461 -24.11 -6.17 6.67
N VAL A 462 -24.73 -5.09 7.15
CA VAL A 462 -24.32 -4.40 8.40
C VAL A 462 -25.53 -4.10 9.27
N SER A 463 -25.38 -4.14 10.60
CA SER A 463 -26.50 -3.90 11.52
C SER A 463 -26.10 -3.16 12.79
N GLY A 464 -27.07 -2.50 13.43
CA GLY A 464 -26.85 -1.77 14.68
C GLY A 464 -26.00 -0.51 14.50
N ASN A 465 -25.04 -0.28 15.39
CA ASN A 465 -24.21 0.94 15.42
C ASN A 465 -22.87 0.71 14.70
N TRP A 466 -22.94 0.16 13.49
CA TRP A 466 -21.74 -0.11 12.70
C TRP A 466 -21.05 1.20 12.30
N SER A 467 -19.71 1.21 12.29
CA SER A 467 -18.94 2.41 11.95
C SER A 467 -17.69 2.05 11.15
N TRP A 468 -17.46 2.73 10.03
CA TRP A 468 -16.28 2.56 9.21
C TRP A 468 -15.65 3.89 8.84
N LYS A 469 -14.31 3.89 8.79
CA LYS A 469 -13.52 5.04 8.34
C LYS A 469 -12.62 4.60 7.19
N GLY A 470 -12.79 5.17 6.00
CA GLY A 470 -12.00 4.82 4.82
C GLY A 470 -12.87 4.37 3.65
N ILE A 471 -12.41 3.38 2.90
CA ILE A 471 -12.99 2.97 1.63
C ILE A 471 -13.78 1.68 1.81
N ILE A 472 -14.96 1.61 1.19
CA ILE A 472 -15.74 0.38 1.08
C ILE A 472 -16.02 0.11 -0.40
N LEU A 473 -15.71 -1.11 -0.83
CA LEU A 473 -15.93 -1.59 -2.17
C LEU A 473 -16.79 -2.84 -2.08
N VAL A 474 -18.04 -2.75 -2.52
CA VAL A 474 -18.92 -3.90 -2.70
C VAL A 474 -19.00 -4.15 -4.19
N VAL A 475 -18.06 -4.97 -4.70
CA VAL A 475 -17.81 -5.12 -6.14
C VAL A 475 -17.82 -6.59 -6.51
N GLY A 476 -18.87 -7.00 -7.22
CA GLY A 476 -19.11 -8.39 -7.58
C GLY A 476 -20.60 -8.62 -7.71
N GLU A 477 -21.27 -9.08 -6.65
CA GLU A 477 -22.75 -9.00 -6.59
C GLU A 477 -23.24 -7.56 -6.45
N GLY A 478 -22.43 -6.67 -5.85
CA GLY A 478 -22.76 -5.25 -5.75
C GLY A 478 -23.96 -4.96 -4.85
N ALA A 479 -24.21 -5.79 -3.83
CA ALA A 479 -25.37 -5.69 -2.96
C ALA A 479 -25.00 -5.22 -1.55
N TRP A 480 -25.66 -4.18 -1.07
CA TRP A 480 -25.51 -3.64 0.28
C TRP A 480 -26.84 -3.67 1.02
N ASP A 481 -26.80 -4.11 2.27
CA ASP A 481 -27.97 -4.18 3.13
C ASP A 481 -27.59 -3.73 4.54
N SER A 482 -28.10 -2.57 4.93
CA SER A 482 -27.83 -2.03 6.26
C SER A 482 -29.09 -1.83 7.08
N SER A 483 -28.96 -2.05 8.40
CA SER A 483 -29.99 -1.78 9.39
C SER A 483 -29.39 -1.07 10.61
N GLY A 484 -30.21 -0.33 11.36
CA GLY A 484 -29.75 0.43 12.54
C GLY A 484 -29.28 1.86 12.21
N THR A 485 -28.08 2.23 12.68
CA THR A 485 -27.47 3.57 12.54
C THR A 485 -26.01 3.46 12.07
N PRO A 486 -25.76 2.91 10.87
CA PRO A 486 -24.41 2.82 10.34
C PRO A 486 -23.82 4.20 10.11
N THR A 487 -22.51 4.33 10.31
CA THR A 487 -21.76 5.57 10.01
C THR A 487 -20.56 5.24 9.13
N LEU A 488 -20.43 5.93 8.00
CA LEU A 488 -19.26 5.86 7.14
C LEU A 488 -18.62 7.25 7.07
N GLN A 489 -17.31 7.32 7.30
CA GLN A 489 -16.49 8.49 6.97
C GLN A 489 -15.45 8.09 5.92
N GLY A 490 -15.68 8.47 4.67
CA GLY A 490 -14.82 8.11 3.54
C GLY A 490 -15.62 7.93 2.26
N ALA A 491 -15.42 6.83 1.52
CA ALA A 491 -16.15 6.60 0.27
C ALA A 491 -16.62 5.15 0.14
N GLN A 492 -17.77 4.97 -0.51
CA GLN A 492 -18.32 3.68 -0.84
C GLN A 492 -18.50 3.55 -2.35
N VAL A 493 -18.14 2.40 -2.92
CA VAL A 493 -18.45 2.03 -4.29
C VAL A 493 -19.26 0.74 -4.27
N LEU A 494 -20.36 0.74 -5.00
CA LEU A 494 -21.14 -0.46 -5.28
C LEU A 494 -21.17 -0.68 -6.78
N ALA A 495 -20.82 -1.89 -7.20
CA ALA A 495 -20.84 -2.27 -8.59
C ALA A 495 -21.16 -3.76 -8.73
N ARG A 496 -22.13 -4.09 -9.58
CA ARG A 496 -22.41 -5.48 -9.92
C ARG A 496 -21.65 -5.86 -11.17
N ILE A 497 -20.64 -6.73 -11.03
CA ILE A 497 -19.86 -7.27 -12.15
C ILE A 497 -20.04 -8.79 -12.31
N TYR A 498 -20.63 -9.45 -11.33
CA TYR A 498 -20.99 -10.87 -11.36
C TYR A 498 -22.51 -11.06 -11.35
N CYS A 499 -22.98 -12.18 -11.92
CA CYS A 499 -24.36 -12.63 -11.76
C CYS A 499 -24.64 -13.01 -10.30
N LYS A 500 -25.88 -12.81 -9.85
CA LYS A 500 -26.36 -13.38 -8.59
C LYS A 500 -26.95 -14.76 -8.84
N ASP A 501 -26.75 -15.68 -7.91
CA ASP A 501 -27.44 -16.97 -7.94
C ASP A 501 -28.96 -16.76 -7.78
N GLY A 502 -29.72 -17.26 -8.76
CA GLY A 502 -31.18 -17.07 -8.82
C GLY A 502 -31.64 -15.87 -9.67
N ASP A 503 -30.73 -15.12 -10.31
CA ASP A 503 -31.11 -14.18 -11.36
C ASP A 503 -31.93 -14.92 -12.43
N ALA A 504 -33.19 -14.49 -12.62
CA ALA A 504 -34.09 -15.11 -13.57
C ALA A 504 -33.40 -15.13 -14.94
N ALA A 505 -33.26 -16.33 -15.50
CA ALA A 505 -32.60 -16.46 -16.78
C ALA A 505 -33.25 -15.53 -17.82
N PRO A 506 -32.44 -14.80 -18.60
CA PRO A 506 -31.00 -14.96 -18.67
C PRO A 506 -30.31 -13.99 -17.70
N CYS A 507 -29.58 -14.50 -16.68
CA CYS A 507 -28.29 -13.85 -16.46
C CYS A 507 -27.56 -13.99 -17.80
N PRO A 508 -27.14 -12.91 -18.47
CA PRO A 508 -26.60 -12.99 -19.83
C PRO A 508 -25.41 -13.95 -19.96
N CYS A 509 -24.80 -14.35 -18.83
CA CYS A 509 -23.48 -14.95 -18.72
C CYS A 509 -23.41 -16.48 -18.68
N ALA A 510 -24.51 -17.20 -18.89
CA ALA A 510 -24.48 -18.68 -18.99
C ALA A 510 -23.71 -19.18 -20.23
N VAL A 511 -23.58 -18.32 -21.25
CA VAL A 511 -22.78 -18.55 -22.47
C VAL A 511 -22.08 -17.24 -22.80
N VAL A 512 -20.80 -17.28 -23.18
CA VAL A 512 -20.08 -16.08 -23.67
C VAL A 512 -20.85 -15.54 -24.89
N ASN A 513 -21.58 -14.44 -24.70
CA ASN A 513 -22.32 -13.73 -25.74
C ASN A 513 -21.92 -12.25 -25.73
N ALA A 514 -22.63 -11.40 -26.49
CA ALA A 514 -22.28 -9.99 -26.67
C ALA A 514 -22.17 -9.17 -25.37
N ASN A 515 -22.71 -9.66 -24.25
CA ASN A 515 -22.77 -8.93 -22.99
C ASN A 515 -21.87 -9.53 -21.89
N CYS A 516 -20.93 -10.43 -22.22
CA CYS A 516 -20.07 -11.09 -21.23
C CYS A 516 -18.61 -11.18 -21.67
N VAL A 517 -17.68 -10.90 -20.76
CA VAL A 517 -16.23 -11.03 -21.01
C VAL A 517 -15.74 -12.45 -20.66
N ALA A 518 -16.41 -13.10 -19.72
CA ALA A 518 -16.17 -14.48 -19.29
C ALA A 518 -17.46 -15.08 -18.70
N PRO A 519 -17.56 -16.41 -18.53
CA PRO A 519 -18.69 -17.02 -17.82
C PRO A 519 -18.85 -16.39 -16.43
N GLY A 520 -20.05 -15.87 -16.14
CA GLY A 520 -20.35 -15.19 -14.88
C GLY A 520 -19.86 -13.74 -14.75
N VAL A 521 -19.12 -13.19 -15.72
CA VAL A 521 -18.59 -11.80 -15.68
C VAL A 521 -19.26 -10.93 -16.74
N LEU A 522 -19.87 -9.82 -16.30
CA LEU A 522 -20.61 -8.90 -17.16
C LEU A 522 -19.67 -8.05 -18.04
N ALA A 523 -20.05 -7.78 -19.29
CA ALA A 523 -19.28 -6.91 -20.20
C ALA A 523 -19.21 -5.47 -19.70
N GLU A 524 -20.30 -4.98 -19.12
CA GLU A 524 -20.41 -3.69 -18.45
C GLU A 524 -20.97 -3.92 -17.03
N PRO A 525 -20.61 -3.07 -16.05
CA PRO A 525 -21.21 -3.17 -14.73
C PRO A 525 -22.73 -3.02 -14.81
N ALA A 526 -23.46 -3.91 -14.14
CA ALA A 526 -24.90 -3.82 -13.98
C ALA A 526 -25.27 -3.07 -12.69
N GLY A 527 -26.56 -2.77 -12.56
CA GLY A 527 -27.12 -2.09 -11.39
C GLY A 527 -26.75 -2.75 -10.07
N ALA A 528 -26.14 -1.96 -9.20
CA ALA A 528 -25.92 -2.32 -7.80
C ALA A 528 -27.22 -2.20 -6.99
N ASP A 529 -27.33 -3.00 -5.93
CA ASP A 529 -28.46 -2.98 -5.00
C ASP A 529 -28.04 -2.31 -3.70
N PHE A 530 -28.71 -1.21 -3.34
CA PHE A 530 -28.43 -0.44 -2.12
C PHE A 530 -29.68 -0.36 -1.25
N VAL A 531 -29.70 -1.15 -0.17
CA VAL A 531 -30.83 -1.23 0.76
C VAL A 531 -30.46 -0.63 2.12
N PHE A 532 -31.29 0.28 2.61
CA PHE A 532 -31.15 0.88 3.94
C PHE A 532 -32.44 0.74 4.77
N ASN A 533 -32.43 -0.13 5.76
CA ASN A 533 -33.55 -0.39 6.68
C ASN A 533 -33.28 0.12 8.11
N GLY A 534 -32.61 1.26 8.23
CA GLY A 534 -32.26 1.88 9.53
C GLY A 534 -33.30 2.87 10.05
N GLY A 535 -33.22 3.18 11.35
CA GLY A 535 -34.18 4.01 12.09
C GLY A 535 -33.58 5.21 12.83
N GLY A 536 -32.27 5.44 12.76
CA GLY A 536 -31.59 6.46 13.56
C GLY A 536 -30.49 7.22 12.81
N MET A 537 -29.80 8.12 13.53
CA MET A 537 -28.97 9.24 13.03
C MET A 537 -27.63 8.84 12.38
N GLY A 538 -27.61 7.75 11.62
CA GLY A 538 -26.45 7.29 10.87
C GLY A 538 -26.19 8.14 9.63
N GLY A 539 -25.07 7.90 8.94
CA GLY A 539 -24.75 8.70 7.77
C GLY A 539 -23.55 8.27 6.96
N TRP A 540 -23.45 8.85 5.77
CA TRP A 540 -22.34 8.68 4.83
C TRP A 540 -21.69 10.03 4.54
N ASP A 541 -20.54 10.24 5.13
CA ASP A 541 -19.78 11.47 5.01
C ASP A 541 -18.58 11.24 4.10
N TYR A 542 -18.55 11.94 2.96
CA TYR A 542 -17.34 11.97 2.14
C TYR A 542 -16.17 12.53 2.96
N ASN A 543 -15.05 11.82 3.01
CA ASN A 543 -13.89 12.27 3.78
C ASN A 543 -12.58 11.87 3.10
N SER A 544 -11.94 12.85 2.43
CA SER A 544 -10.71 12.63 1.68
C SER A 544 -9.54 12.20 2.56
N MET A 545 -9.48 12.65 3.81
CA MET A 545 -8.43 12.26 4.76
C MET A 545 -8.49 10.75 5.05
N TYR A 546 -9.67 10.19 5.32
CA TYR A 546 -9.78 8.75 5.55
C TYR A 546 -9.60 7.93 4.28
N ILE A 547 -10.06 8.42 3.12
CA ILE A 547 -9.81 7.80 1.81
C ILE A 547 -8.30 7.72 1.55
N ASN A 548 -7.59 8.85 1.73
CA ASN A 548 -6.15 8.92 1.55
C ASN A 548 -5.39 8.09 2.58
N ASN A 549 -5.94 7.88 3.78
CA ASN A 549 -5.28 7.03 4.78
C ASN A 549 -5.66 5.55 4.67
N ALA A 550 -6.68 5.17 3.89
CA ALA A 550 -7.24 3.83 3.89
C ALA A 550 -6.23 2.71 3.53
N PHE A 551 -5.26 3.00 2.65
CA PHE A 551 -4.22 2.06 2.23
C PHE A 551 -2.95 2.08 3.11
N GLY A 552 -2.97 2.77 4.24
CA GLY A 552 -1.80 2.94 5.11
C GLY A 552 -1.18 1.64 5.66
N SER A 553 -1.86 0.49 5.57
CA SER A 553 -1.31 -0.81 5.94
C SER A 553 -0.53 -1.55 4.88
N GLY A 554 -0.67 -1.17 3.60
CA GLY A 554 0.01 -1.87 2.52
C GLY A 554 1.53 -1.95 2.75
N SER A 555 2.11 -3.12 2.49
CA SER A 555 3.56 -3.29 2.48
C SER A 555 4.20 -2.28 1.52
N TYR A 556 5.14 -1.48 2.01
CA TYR A 556 5.88 -0.52 1.18
C TYR A 556 6.52 -1.23 -0.01
N ARG A 557 6.28 -0.70 -1.21
CA ARG A 557 6.83 -1.24 -2.47
C ARG A 557 8.23 -0.71 -2.67
N VAL A 558 9.15 -1.60 -3.05
CA VAL A 558 10.50 -1.21 -3.47
C VAL A 558 10.44 -0.62 -4.88
N LEU A 559 10.84 0.64 -4.99
CA LEU A 559 10.92 1.39 -6.25
C LEU A 559 12.31 1.24 -6.88
N ALA A 560 13.35 1.30 -6.06
CA ALA A 560 14.73 1.14 -6.50
C ALA A 560 15.56 0.39 -5.45
N TYR A 561 16.60 -0.30 -5.91
CA TYR A 561 17.59 -0.97 -5.08
C TYR A 561 19.00 -0.62 -5.55
N ARG A 562 19.91 -0.39 -4.61
CA ARG A 562 21.33 -0.24 -4.90
C ARG A 562 22.22 -0.76 -3.79
N GLU A 563 23.39 -1.24 -4.19
CA GLU A 563 24.51 -1.53 -3.29
C GLU A 563 25.49 -0.35 -3.34
N ILE A 564 25.92 0.08 -2.17
CA ILE A 564 26.83 1.22 -2.04
C ILE A 564 28.23 0.70 -1.72
N GLY A 565 29.13 0.95 -2.68
CA GLY A 565 30.56 0.76 -2.50
C GLY A 565 31.13 1.90 -1.67
N ARG A 566 31.95 1.55 -0.67
CA ARG A 566 32.73 2.50 0.13
C ARG A 566 33.94 2.99 -0.63
#